data_AF-A0A6A6DWA9-F1
#
_entry.id   AF-A0A6A6DWA9-F1
#
_cell.length_a   1.000
_cell.length_b   1.000
_cell.length_c   1.000
_cell.angle_alpha   90.00
_cell.angle_beta   90.00
_cell.angle_gamma   90.00
#
_symmetry.space_group_name_H-M   'P 1'
#
loop_
_entity.id
_entity.type
_entity.pdbx_description
1 polymer ?
#
loop_
_entity_poly.entity_id
_entity_poly.type
_entity_poly.pdbx_seq_one_letter_code
_entity_poly.pdbx_strand_id
1 'polypeptide(L)' 'HCLQGISRSGAVIVAYLMRKLEIDYPTALVLVRKYRDVVNPKEGFEKKLQHW' A
#
# COMPACT_ATOMS: atom_id res chain seq x y z
N HIS A 1 15.66 6.89 -11.43
CA HIS A 1 14.27 6.94 -11.93
C HIS A 1 13.45 5.86 -11.23
N CYS A 2 12.51 6.23 -10.36
CA CYS A 2 11.58 5.26 -9.79
C CYS A 2 10.55 4.90 -10.86
N LEU A 3 10.69 3.72 -11.46
CA LEU A 3 9.74 3.20 -12.42
C LEU A 3 8.32 3.23 -11.82
N GLN A 4 7.45 4.01 -12.46
CA GLN A 4 6.02 3.73 -12.64
C GLN A 4 5.12 3.66 -11.39
N GLY A 5 5.44 4.32 -10.28
CA GLY A 5 4.45 4.48 -9.19
C GLY A 5 3.94 3.17 -8.56
N ILE A 6 4.67 2.07 -8.77
CA ILE A 6 4.33 0.72 -8.31
C ILE A 6 4.58 0.58 -6.80
N SER A 7 5.62 1.23 -6.29
CA SER A 7 6.12 0.96 -4.93
C SER A 7 5.90 2.12 -3.95
N ARG A 8 6.29 3.36 -4.32
CA ARG A 8 6.18 4.53 -3.41
C ARG A 8 4.77 5.11 -3.35
N SER A 9 4.11 5.32 -4.49
CA SER A 9 2.71 5.78 -4.51
C SER A 9 1.72 4.72 -4.04
N GLY A 10 2.00 3.44 -4.31
CA GLY A 10 1.20 2.33 -3.75
C GLY A 10 1.20 2.33 -2.22
N ALA A 11 2.38 2.45 -1.60
CA ALA A 11 2.50 2.51 -0.14
C ALA A 11 1.77 3.70 0.49
N VAL A 12 1.81 4.89 -0.14
CA VAL A 12 1.09 6.07 0.36
C VAL A 12 -0.44 5.89 0.30
N ILE A 13 -0.95 5.29 -0.77
CA ILE A 13 -2.39 5.02 -0.91
C ILE A 13 -2.83 3.96 0.12
N VAL A 14 -2.04 2.91 0.33
CA VAL A 14 -2.31 1.89 1.36
C VAL A 14 -2.35 2.55 2.75
N ALA A 15 -1.33 3.34 3.11
CA ALA A 15 -1.30 4.04 4.39
C ALA A 15 -2.49 5.01 4.58
N TYR A 16 -2.87 5.72 3.52
CA TYR A 16 -4.03 6.61 3.54
C TYR A 16 -5.33 5.84 3.79
N LEU A 17 -5.53 4.69 3.11
CA LEU A 17 -6.72 3.87 3.31
C LEU A 17 -6.76 3.23 4.70
N MET A 18 -5.62 2.73 5.20
CA MET A 18 -5.51 2.22 6.57
C MET A 18 -5.98 3.27 7.58
N ARG A 19 -5.49 4.52 7.47
CA ARG A 19 -5.88 5.60 8.38
C ARG A 19 -7.32 6.09 8.18
N LYS A 20 -7.80 6.15 6.94
CA LYS A 20 -9.11 6.74 6.61
C LYS A 20 -10.27 5.79 6.90
N LEU A 21 -10.03 4.48 6.75
CA LEU A 21 -11.03 3.44 6.94
C LEU A 21 -10.81 2.63 8.23
N GLU A 22 -9.75 2.92 8.98
CA GLU A 22 -9.35 2.19 10.20
C GLU A 22 -9.24 0.67 9.98
N ILE A 23 -8.66 0.31 8.83
CA ILE A 23 -8.47 -1.07 8.39
C ILE A 23 -7.00 -1.48 8.45
N ASP A 24 -6.75 -2.78 8.60
CA ASP A 24 -5.43 -3.37 8.60
C ASP A 24 -4.76 -3.33 7.20
N TYR A 25 -3.43 -3.46 7.19
CA TYR A 25 -2.62 -3.46 5.98
C TYR A 25 -3.08 -4.48 4.91
N PRO A 26 -3.31 -5.78 5.22
CA PRO A 26 -3.79 -6.71 4.22
C PRO A 26 -5.12 -6.28 3.59
N THR A 27 -6.07 -5.82 4.39
CA THR A 27 -7.36 -5.31 3.90
C THR A 27 -7.17 -4.07 3.00
N ALA A 28 -6.33 -3.13 3.41
CA ALA A 28 -6.01 -1.95 2.61
C ALA A 28 -5.29 -2.32 1.29
N LEU A 29 -4.37 -3.28 1.32
CA LEU A 29 -3.64 -3.75 0.13
C LEU A 29 -4.57 -4.42 -0.88
N VAL A 30 -5.51 -5.25 -0.42
CA VAL A 30 -6.55 -5.85 -1.28
C VAL A 30 -7.41 -4.77 -1.93
N LEU A 31 -7.82 -3.75 -1.16
CA LEU A 31 -8.59 -2.63 -1.70
C LEU A 31 -7.81 -1.84 -2.75
N VAL A 32 -6.52 -1.54 -2.51
CA VAL A 32 -5.69 -0.84 -3.50
C VAL A 32 -5.53 -1.68 -4.77
N ARG A 33 -5.31 -2.99 -4.63
CA ARG A 33 -5.17 -3.89 -5.79
C ARG A 33 -6.43 -3.96 -6.65
N LYS A 34 -7.64 -3.87 -6.05
CA LYS A 34 -8.90 -3.79 -6.82
C LYS A 34 -8.94 -2.60 -7.80
N TYR A 35 -8.31 -1.48 -7.47
CA TYR A 35 -8.27 -0.29 -8.33
C TYR A 35 -6.98 -0.18 -9.14
N ARG A 36 -5.91 -0.87 -8.72
CA ARG A 36 -4.58 -0.77 -9.32
C ARG A 36 -3.79 -2.06 -9.08
N ASP A 37 -3.99 -3.06 -9.93
CA ASP A 37 -3.33 -4.37 -9.86
C ASP A 37 -1.80 -4.31 -9.84
N VAL A 38 -1.21 -3.25 -10.38
CA VAL A 38 0.25 -3.06 -10.42
C VAL A 38 0.87 -2.66 -9.08
N VAL A 39 0.09 -2.47 -8.01
CA VAL A 39 0.63 -2.07 -6.70
C VAL A 39 1.29 -3.27 -6.01
N ASN A 40 2.61 -3.16 -5.86
CA ASN A 40 3.44 -4.11 -5.16
C ASN A 40 4.44 -3.36 -4.24
N PRO A 41 4.05 -3.06 -2.99
CA PRO A 41 4.97 -2.49 -2.01
C PRO A 41 6.16 -3.44 -1.83
N LYS A 42 7.40 -2.93 -1.81
CA LYS A 42 8.56 -3.78 -1.48
C LYS A 42 8.47 -4.23 -0.01
N GLU A 43 8.97 -5.43 0.29
CA GLU A 43 8.90 -6.08 1.62
C GLU A 43 9.32 -5.16 2.81
N GLY A 44 10.29 -4.26 2.59
CA GLY A 44 10.71 -3.29 3.61
C GLY A 44 9.68 -2.19 3.94
N PHE A 45 8.77 -1.86 3.01
CA PHE A 45 7.63 -0.97 3.27
C PHE A 45 6.47 -1.73 3.88
N GLU A 46 6.26 -2.98 3.46
CA GLU A 46 5.25 -3.86 4.04
C GLU A 46 5.47 -4.05 5.54
N LYS A 47 6.70 -4.36 5.98
CA LYS A 47 7.03 -4.45 7.42
C LYS A 47 6.79 -3.14 8.16
N LYS A 48 7.08 -1.99 7.55
CA LYS A 48 6.80 -0.68 8.17
C LYS A 48 5.31 -0.39 8.29
N LEU A 49 4.51 -0.81 7.30
CA LEU A 49 3.05 -0.61 7.30
C LEU A 49 2.33 -1.60 8.22
N GLN A 50 2.84 -2.84 8.36
CA GLN A 50 2.32 -3.81 9.34
C GLN A 50 2.59 -3.40 10.79
N HIS A 51 3.66 -2.62 11.03
CA HIS A 51 4.03 -2.10 12.33
C HIS A 51 3.63 -0.61 12.54
N TRP A 52 2.81 -0.05 11.63
CA TRP A 52 2.30 1.32 11.72
C TRP A 52 1.10 1.37 12.68
#